data_AF-A0A352JBY1-F1
#
_entry.id   AF-A0A352JBY1-F1
#
_cell.length_a   1.000
_cell.length_b   1.000
_cell.length_c   1.000
_cell.angle_alpha   90.00
_cell.angle_beta   90.00
_cell.angle_gamma   90.00
#
_symmetry.space_group_name_H-M   'P 1'
#
loop_
_entity.id
_entity.type
_entity.pdbx_description
1 polymer ?
#
loop_
_entity_poly.entity_id
_entity_poly.type
_entity_poly.pdbx_seq_one_letter_code
_entity_poly.pdbx_strand_id
1 'polypeptide(L)'
;NSQEYNLEVKLDLEADYGQKMLRWDNGIWGWCVDDAVTAFYTSVGVLDIVNAKNFIPNRYSIPRDEITVQQKKQDQKAFEDKLEIDINSLYDFYGDKNCYYIQIGGYGFYHLKRDILHLGTPQLDCRMKLRLRAKTIHSIPVYKYGFYAVLKVDKKDKPQKSYYDLEQKDGRIFPPII
;
A
#
# COMPACT_ATOMS: atom_id res chain seq x y z
N ASN A 1 13.63 -31.38 3.20
CA ASN A 1 12.71 -30.64 2.30
C ASN A 1 12.86 -29.17 2.56
N SER A 2 13.36 -28.41 1.58
CA SER A 2 13.54 -26.96 1.68
C SER A 2 12.33 -26.28 1.07
N GLN A 3 11.25 -26.12 1.83
CA GLN A 3 10.07 -25.41 1.36
C GLN A 3 10.30 -23.90 1.51
N GLU A 4 10.10 -23.17 0.41
CA GLU A 4 10.25 -21.71 0.38
C GLU A 4 8.94 -21.02 0.76
N TYR A 5 9.06 -19.90 1.46
CA TYR A 5 7.93 -19.08 1.91
C TYR A 5 8.19 -17.60 1.60
N ASN A 6 7.12 -16.88 1.23
CA ASN A 6 7.22 -15.45 0.95
C ASN A 6 7.36 -14.64 2.23
N LEU A 7 8.32 -13.72 2.23
CA LEU A 7 8.58 -12.76 3.30
C LEU A 7 8.56 -11.35 2.72
N GLU A 8 7.80 -10.45 3.34
CA GLU A 8 7.87 -9.04 3.04
C GLU A 8 8.88 -8.33 3.96
N VAL A 9 9.70 -7.43 3.41
CA VAL A 9 10.62 -6.60 4.19
C VAL A 9 10.37 -5.12 3.91
N LYS A 10 10.13 -4.35 4.97
CA LYS A 10 9.94 -2.89 4.93
C LYS A 10 11.04 -2.20 5.72
N LEU A 11 11.53 -1.09 5.18
CA LEU A 11 12.54 -0.26 5.84
C LEU A 11 12.04 0.28 7.19
N ASP A 12 10.80 0.77 7.22
CA ASP A 12 10.17 1.40 8.38
C ASP A 12 8.62 1.46 8.19
N LEU A 13 7.92 2.12 9.13
CA LEU A 13 6.47 2.37 9.00
C LEU A 13 6.10 3.38 7.89
N GLU A 14 7.06 4.13 7.36
CA GLU A 14 6.83 5.09 6.27
C GLU A 14 6.79 4.44 4.91
N ALA A 15 7.11 3.16 4.79
CA ALA A 15 7.00 2.41 3.55
C ALA A 15 5.56 2.38 3.01
N ASP A 16 5.41 2.11 1.71
CA ASP A 16 4.13 1.75 1.11
C ASP A 16 3.92 0.24 1.30
N TYR A 17 2.76 -0.17 1.84
CA TYR A 17 2.44 -1.58 2.13
C TYR A 17 1.68 -2.24 0.97
N GLY A 18 1.23 -1.46 0.01
CA GLY A 18 0.58 -1.91 -1.20
C GLY A 18 0.18 -0.70 -2.01
N GLN A 19 0.13 -0.82 -3.33
CA GLN A 19 -0.38 0.23 -4.20
C GLN A 19 -1.05 -0.34 -5.45
N LYS A 20 -2.11 0.31 -5.91
CA LYS A 20 -2.74 0.05 -7.20
C LYS A 20 -3.00 1.33 -7.96
N MET A 21 -2.80 1.26 -9.28
CA MET A 21 -2.95 2.41 -10.17
C MET A 21 -4.36 2.49 -10.71
N LEU A 22 -4.90 3.70 -10.70
CA LEU A 22 -6.21 4.05 -11.23
C LEU A 22 -6.07 4.66 -12.63
N ARG A 23 -7.08 4.44 -13.46
CA ARG A 23 -7.30 5.07 -14.76
C ARG A 23 -8.61 5.85 -14.70
N TRP A 24 -8.61 7.03 -15.30
CA TRP A 24 -9.82 7.77 -15.57
C TRP A 24 -10.20 7.60 -17.04
N ASP A 25 -11.47 7.36 -17.31
CA ASP A 25 -12.03 7.24 -18.65
C ASP A 25 -13.49 7.69 -18.65
N ASN A 26 -13.85 8.59 -19.57
CA ASN A 26 -15.22 9.09 -19.77
C ASN A 26 -15.98 9.45 -18.47
N GLY A 27 -15.33 10.17 -17.56
CA GLY A 27 -15.95 10.63 -16.30
C GLY A 27 -15.90 9.63 -15.15
N ILE A 28 -15.38 8.43 -15.36
CA ILE A 28 -15.37 7.35 -14.36
C ILE A 28 -13.93 6.91 -14.08
N TRP A 29 -13.63 6.73 -12.80
CA TRP A 29 -12.40 6.09 -12.33
C TRP A 29 -12.58 4.58 -12.25
N GLY A 30 -11.59 3.86 -12.77
CA GLY A 30 -11.44 2.41 -12.67
C GLY A 30 -9.99 2.02 -12.45
N TRP A 31 -9.73 0.72 -12.38
CA TRP A 31 -8.37 0.20 -12.20
C TRP A 31 -7.61 0.13 -13.54
N CYS A 32 -6.29 0.35 -13.51
CA CYS A 32 -5.44 0.13 -14.69
C CYS A 32 -5.30 -1.35 -15.05
N VAL A 33 -5.36 -2.23 -14.05
CA VAL A 33 -5.26 -3.69 -14.18
C VAL A 33 -6.34 -4.26 -13.30
N ASP A 34 -7.10 -5.23 -13.81
CA ASP A 34 -8.07 -5.97 -13.03
C ASP A 34 -7.45 -7.30 -12.57
N ASP A 35 -7.31 -7.46 -11.26
CA ASP A 35 -6.77 -8.64 -10.60
C ASP A 35 -7.36 -8.81 -9.19
N ALA A 36 -7.04 -9.93 -8.53
CA ALA A 36 -7.53 -10.21 -7.17
C ALA A 36 -7.21 -9.09 -6.18
N VAL A 37 -6.07 -8.41 -6.35
CA VAL A 37 -5.69 -7.30 -5.48
C VAL A 37 -6.58 -6.09 -5.74
N THR A 38 -6.94 -5.76 -6.98
CA THR A 38 -7.89 -4.66 -7.23
C THR A 38 -9.31 -5.00 -6.78
N ALA A 39 -9.71 -6.28 -6.80
CA ALA A 39 -10.97 -6.71 -6.18
C ALA A 39 -11.01 -6.36 -4.68
N PHE A 40 -9.90 -6.59 -3.97
CA PHE A 40 -9.75 -6.15 -2.57
C PHE A 40 -9.86 -4.62 -2.42
N TYR A 41 -9.18 -3.82 -3.26
CA TYR A 41 -9.32 -2.36 -3.16
C TYR A 41 -10.76 -1.89 -3.49
N THR A 42 -11.45 -2.59 -4.39
CA THR A 42 -12.86 -2.32 -4.68
C THR A 42 -13.74 -2.62 -3.47
N SER A 43 -13.51 -3.73 -2.76
CA SER A 43 -14.33 -4.12 -1.60
C SER A 43 -14.19 -3.15 -0.41
N VAL A 44 -13.06 -2.45 -0.29
CA VAL A 44 -12.88 -1.36 0.69
C VAL A 44 -13.37 0.01 0.19
N GLY A 45 -14.10 0.06 -0.93
CA GLY A 45 -14.80 1.25 -1.42
C GLY A 45 -13.93 2.28 -2.15
N VAL A 46 -12.71 1.92 -2.59
CA VAL A 46 -11.80 2.90 -3.22
C VAL A 46 -12.42 3.56 -4.45
N LEU A 47 -13.08 2.79 -5.32
CA LEU A 47 -13.69 3.34 -6.53
C LEU A 47 -14.85 4.27 -6.20
N ASP A 48 -15.67 3.94 -5.18
CA ASP A 48 -16.78 4.78 -4.75
C ASP A 48 -16.27 6.14 -4.25
N ILE A 49 -15.22 6.10 -3.43
CA ILE A 49 -14.59 7.31 -2.88
C ILE A 49 -14.02 8.17 -3.99
N VAL A 50 -13.24 7.59 -4.90
CA VAL A 50 -12.58 8.34 -5.98
C VAL A 50 -13.62 8.94 -6.94
N ASN A 51 -14.66 8.19 -7.29
CA ASN A 51 -15.73 8.68 -8.17
C ASN A 51 -16.59 9.76 -7.49
N ALA A 52 -16.81 9.69 -6.18
CA ALA A 52 -17.52 10.72 -5.43
C ALA A 52 -16.79 12.08 -5.39
N LYS A 53 -15.46 12.12 -5.63
CA LYS A 53 -14.69 13.37 -5.68
C LYS A 53 -15.09 14.26 -6.87
N ASN A 54 -15.78 13.73 -7.89
CA ASN A 54 -16.16 14.45 -9.12
C ASN A 54 -14.98 15.24 -9.75
N PHE A 55 -13.76 14.72 -9.56
CA PHE A 55 -12.53 15.34 -10.02
C PHE A 55 -12.16 14.81 -11.40
N ILE A 56 -11.95 15.74 -12.34
CA ILE A 56 -11.52 15.45 -13.71
C ILE A 56 -10.00 15.74 -13.80
N PRO A 57 -9.17 14.71 -14.02
CA PRO A 57 -7.72 14.88 -14.09
C PRO A 57 -7.27 15.55 -15.39
N ASN A 58 -6.41 16.56 -15.27
CA ASN A 58 -5.75 17.19 -16.42
C ASN A 58 -5.01 16.14 -17.27
N ARG A 59 -4.40 15.12 -16.63
CA ARG A 59 -3.69 14.03 -17.34
C ARG A 59 -4.49 13.38 -18.46
N TYR A 60 -5.80 13.24 -18.27
CA TYR A 60 -6.68 12.55 -19.21
C TYR A 60 -7.56 13.51 -20.03
N SER A 61 -7.48 14.81 -19.75
CA SER A 61 -8.31 15.85 -20.38
C SER A 61 -7.53 16.76 -21.33
N ILE A 62 -6.20 16.80 -21.20
CA ILE A 62 -5.31 17.65 -21.98
C ILE A 62 -4.40 16.76 -22.85
N PRO A 63 -4.11 17.13 -24.11
CA PRO A 63 -3.11 16.46 -24.92
C PRO A 63 -1.78 16.31 -24.17
N ARG A 64 -1.18 15.13 -24.23
CA ARG A 64 -0.05 14.76 -23.36
C ARG A 64 1.10 15.75 -23.42
N ASP A 65 1.43 16.23 -24.61
CA ASP A 65 2.56 17.12 -24.87
C ASP A 65 2.30 18.58 -24.46
N GLU A 66 1.05 18.90 -24.08
CA GLU A 66 0.64 20.23 -23.59
C GLU A 66 0.52 20.29 -22.06
N ILE A 67 0.63 19.15 -21.37
CA ILE A 67 0.50 19.11 -19.91
C ILE A 67 1.69 19.83 -19.25
N THR A 68 1.37 20.88 -18.52
CA THR A 68 2.33 21.67 -17.74
C THR A 68 2.59 21.08 -16.36
N VAL A 69 3.71 21.48 -15.76
CA VAL A 69 4.04 21.12 -14.36
C VAL A 69 2.98 21.63 -13.39
N GLN A 70 2.38 22.79 -13.68
CA GLN A 70 1.34 23.37 -12.82
C GLN A 70 0.05 22.54 -12.84
N GLN A 71 -0.40 22.07 -14.00
CA GLN A 71 -1.56 21.18 -14.12
C GLN A 71 -1.33 19.84 -13.43
N LYS A 72 -0.13 19.27 -13.57
CA LYS A 72 0.26 18.08 -12.79
C LYS A 72 0.18 18.32 -11.28
N LYS A 73 0.63 19.47 -10.78
CA LYS A 73 0.54 19.83 -9.36
C LYS A 73 -0.91 20.03 -8.90
N GLN A 74 -1.76 20.59 -9.76
CA GLN A 74 -3.20 20.70 -9.51
C GLN A 74 -3.82 19.31 -9.37
N ASP A 75 -3.52 18.38 -10.28
CA ASP A 75 -3.98 16.99 -10.20
C ASP A 75 -3.50 16.30 -8.91
N GLN A 76 -2.24 16.50 -8.53
CA GLN A 76 -1.69 15.96 -7.29
C GLN A 76 -2.45 16.45 -6.05
N LYS A 77 -2.73 17.75 -5.98
CA LYS A 77 -3.44 18.36 -4.86
C LYS A 77 -4.91 17.95 -4.82
N ALA A 78 -5.58 17.96 -5.97
CA ALA A 78 -7.01 17.65 -6.06
C ALA A 78 -7.30 16.16 -5.79
N PHE A 79 -6.40 15.28 -6.20
CA PHE A 79 -6.57 13.84 -6.02
C PHE A 79 -6.18 13.35 -4.61
N GLU A 80 -5.31 14.07 -3.89
CA GLU A 80 -4.85 13.61 -2.58
C GLU A 80 -6.00 13.41 -1.60
N ASP A 81 -6.01 12.26 -0.94
CA ASP A 81 -6.97 11.93 0.11
C ASP A 81 -6.40 10.87 1.06
N LYS A 82 -6.99 10.76 2.25
CA LYS A 82 -6.62 9.77 3.27
C LYS A 82 -7.87 9.28 3.97
N LEU A 83 -8.09 7.98 3.93
CA LEU A 83 -9.21 7.32 4.60
C LEU A 83 -8.67 6.21 5.49
N GLU A 84 -9.29 6.06 6.65
CA GLU A 84 -9.00 4.92 7.51
C GLU A 84 -9.56 3.65 6.88
N ILE A 85 -8.81 2.56 7.04
CA ILE A 85 -9.24 1.22 6.63
C ILE A 85 -8.86 0.23 7.72
N ASP A 86 -9.63 -0.86 7.78
CA ASP A 86 -9.40 -1.93 8.73
C ASP A 86 -8.08 -2.68 8.43
N ILE A 87 -7.34 -3.08 9.47
CA ILE A 87 -6.07 -3.83 9.34
C ILE A 87 -6.23 -5.16 8.60
N ASN A 88 -7.41 -5.79 8.65
CA ASN A 88 -7.72 -7.01 7.89
C ASN A 88 -7.50 -6.83 6.39
N SER A 89 -7.62 -5.59 5.89
CA SER A 89 -7.24 -5.20 4.53
C SER A 89 -5.81 -5.58 4.17
N LEU A 90 -4.88 -5.34 5.09
CA LEU A 90 -3.47 -5.64 4.91
C LEU A 90 -3.24 -7.16 4.92
N TYR A 91 -3.92 -7.86 5.83
CA TYR A 91 -3.82 -9.31 5.97
C TYR A 91 -4.32 -10.02 4.72
N ASP A 92 -5.44 -9.57 4.15
CA ASP A 92 -5.99 -10.11 2.91
C ASP A 92 -5.07 -9.81 1.72
N PHE A 93 -4.62 -8.56 1.59
CA PHE A 93 -3.71 -8.15 0.50
C PHE A 93 -2.43 -9.00 0.41
N TYR A 94 -1.80 -9.32 1.55
CA TYR A 94 -0.61 -10.16 1.58
C TYR A 94 -0.93 -11.66 1.59
N GLY A 95 -2.03 -12.06 2.22
CA GLY A 95 -2.52 -13.44 2.21
C GLY A 95 -2.82 -13.97 0.81
N ASP A 96 -3.43 -13.14 -0.04
CA ASP A 96 -3.70 -13.46 -1.46
C ASP A 96 -2.41 -13.65 -2.28
N LYS A 97 -1.29 -13.13 -1.79
CA LYS A 97 0.06 -13.31 -2.36
C LYS A 97 0.86 -14.42 -1.67
N ASN A 98 0.20 -15.24 -0.85
CA ASN A 98 0.82 -16.28 -0.05
C ASN A 98 1.96 -15.74 0.84
N CYS A 99 1.87 -14.49 1.30
CA CYS A 99 2.86 -13.83 2.15
C CYS A 99 2.28 -13.64 3.55
N TYR A 100 2.89 -14.28 4.53
CA TYR A 100 2.36 -14.38 5.89
C TYR A 100 3.26 -13.78 6.95
N TYR A 101 4.45 -13.30 6.57
CA TYR A 101 5.41 -12.71 7.48
C TYR A 101 5.93 -11.40 6.94
N ILE A 102 6.23 -10.48 7.86
CA ILE A 102 6.76 -9.17 7.54
C ILE A 102 7.83 -8.75 8.55
N GLN A 103 8.96 -8.28 8.05
CA GLN A 103 9.98 -7.60 8.83
C GLN A 103 9.83 -6.10 8.60
N ILE A 104 9.75 -5.31 9.68
CA ILE A 104 9.68 -3.85 9.63
C ILE A 104 10.88 -3.29 10.40
N GLY A 105 11.76 -2.56 9.73
CA GLY A 105 12.93 -1.96 10.36
C GLY A 105 12.55 -1.05 11.54
N GLY A 106 13.28 -1.22 12.65
CA GLY A 106 13.02 -0.53 13.92
C GLY A 106 11.83 -1.06 14.74
N TYR A 107 11.05 -2.00 14.20
CA TYR A 107 9.86 -2.58 14.85
C TYR A 107 9.96 -4.09 15.04
N GLY A 108 10.51 -4.83 14.09
CA GLY A 108 10.78 -6.27 14.22
C GLY A 108 9.98 -7.14 13.25
N PHE A 109 9.88 -8.41 13.61
CA PHE A 109 9.34 -9.49 12.79
C PHE A 109 7.96 -9.93 13.29
N TYR A 110 6.99 -9.99 12.37
CA TYR A 110 5.58 -10.26 12.67
C TYR A 110 5.02 -11.30 11.70
N HIS A 111 3.96 -11.99 12.12
CA HIS A 111 3.05 -12.63 11.18
C HIS A 111 1.91 -11.68 10.79
N LEU A 112 1.32 -11.93 9.61
CA LEU A 112 0.20 -11.18 9.03
C LEU A 112 -1.10 -11.95 9.28
N LYS A 113 -1.70 -12.53 8.23
CA LYS A 113 -2.99 -13.22 8.33
C LYS A 113 -2.95 -14.45 9.24
N ARG A 114 -1.84 -15.19 9.22
CA ARG A 114 -1.65 -16.46 9.96
C ARG A 114 -0.16 -16.71 10.23
N ASP A 115 0.17 -17.29 11.37
CA ASP A 115 1.50 -17.83 11.68
C ASP A 115 1.63 -19.27 11.14
N ILE A 116 1.81 -19.40 9.81
CA ILE A 116 1.79 -20.70 9.12
C ILE A 116 3.00 -21.61 9.42
N LEU A 117 4.08 -21.06 9.97
CA LEU A 117 5.29 -21.76 10.40
C LEU A 117 5.34 -21.94 11.93
N HIS A 118 4.32 -21.49 12.67
CA HIS A 118 4.24 -21.60 14.13
C HIS A 118 5.48 -21.01 14.85
N LEU A 119 5.99 -19.87 14.37
CA LEU A 119 7.20 -19.23 14.91
C LEU A 119 6.93 -18.52 16.24
N GLY A 120 5.67 -18.36 16.64
CA GLY A 120 5.28 -17.67 17.87
C GLY A 120 5.44 -16.15 17.79
N THR A 121 5.60 -15.61 16.58
CA THR A 121 5.69 -14.16 16.36
C THR A 121 4.39 -13.46 16.74
N PRO A 122 4.42 -12.19 17.20
CA PRO A 122 3.19 -11.41 17.34
C PRO A 122 2.56 -11.13 15.98
N GLN A 123 1.23 -10.98 15.96
CA GLN A 123 0.53 -10.51 14.77
C GLN A 123 0.81 -9.01 14.58
N LEU A 124 0.99 -8.56 13.34
CA LEU A 124 1.15 -7.13 13.05
C LEU A 124 -0.18 -6.40 13.27
N ASP A 125 -0.36 -5.80 14.43
CA ASP A 125 -1.55 -5.02 14.76
C ASP A 125 -1.25 -3.52 14.75
N CYS A 126 -1.94 -2.77 13.90
CA CYS A 126 -1.84 -1.31 13.84
C CYS A 126 -3.00 -0.71 13.04
N ARG A 127 -3.20 0.61 13.17
CA ARG A 127 -4.20 1.30 12.37
C ARG A 127 -3.69 1.50 10.95
N MET A 128 -4.53 1.18 9.97
CA MET A 128 -4.24 1.35 8.56
C MET A 128 -5.00 2.53 7.96
N LYS A 129 -4.43 3.07 6.89
CA LYS A 129 -5.11 4.06 6.04
C LYS A 129 -4.85 3.80 4.57
N LEU A 130 -5.87 4.04 3.78
CA LEU A 130 -5.77 4.23 2.35
C LEU A 130 -5.35 5.67 2.06
N ARG A 131 -4.32 5.84 1.24
CA ARG A 131 -3.91 7.15 0.70
C ARG A 131 -4.15 7.19 -0.80
N LEU A 132 -4.96 8.14 -1.25
CA LEU A 132 -5.04 8.51 -2.66
C LEU A 132 -3.92 9.52 -2.96
N ARG A 133 -3.16 9.28 -4.02
CA ARG A 133 -2.07 10.18 -4.45
C ARG A 133 -1.83 10.12 -5.95
N ALA A 134 -1.55 11.26 -6.57
CA ALA A 134 -0.92 11.28 -7.88
C ALA A 134 0.61 11.35 -7.73
N LYS A 135 1.36 10.46 -8.41
CA LYS A 135 2.80 10.28 -8.25
C LYS A 135 3.51 10.38 -9.60
N THR A 136 4.61 11.14 -9.66
CA THR A 136 5.53 11.11 -10.80
C THR A 136 6.08 9.70 -11.03
N ILE A 137 5.89 9.17 -12.24
CA ILE A 137 6.48 7.89 -12.67
C ILE A 137 7.86 8.18 -13.28
N HIS A 138 7.92 9.15 -14.20
CA HIS A 138 9.16 9.69 -14.75
C HIS A 138 9.13 11.22 -14.73
N SER A 139 10.28 11.85 -14.50
CA SER A 139 10.39 13.31 -14.45
C SER A 139 10.15 13.97 -15.81
N ILE A 140 10.47 13.25 -16.89
CA ILE A 140 10.32 13.70 -18.28
C ILE A 140 9.68 12.57 -19.10
N PRO A 141 8.71 12.86 -19.98
CA PRO A 141 7.96 14.13 -20.09
C PRO A 141 6.96 14.34 -18.93
N VAL A 142 6.49 15.58 -18.73
CA VAL A 142 5.70 16.00 -17.55
C VAL A 142 4.47 15.11 -17.29
N TYR A 143 3.78 14.66 -18.34
CA TYR A 143 2.58 13.81 -18.28
C TYR A 143 2.81 12.40 -17.70
N LYS A 144 4.06 12.00 -17.46
CA LYS A 144 4.42 10.70 -16.85
C LYS A 144 4.22 10.71 -15.33
N TYR A 145 2.97 10.82 -14.89
CA TYR A 145 2.55 10.64 -13.49
C TYR A 145 1.30 9.79 -13.41
N GLY A 146 1.13 8.94 -12.39
CA GLY A 146 -0.04 8.08 -12.22
C GLY A 146 -0.86 8.42 -10.99
N PHE A 147 -2.11 7.98 -10.96
CA PHE A 147 -3.00 8.10 -9.81
C PHE A 147 -3.04 6.76 -9.09
N TYR A 148 -2.86 6.76 -7.77
CA TYR A 148 -2.69 5.55 -6.99
C TYR A 148 -3.52 5.58 -5.72
N ALA A 149 -4.03 4.41 -5.37
CA ALA A 149 -4.51 4.07 -4.05
C ALA A 149 -3.43 3.25 -3.33
N VAL A 150 -3.07 3.64 -2.10
CA VAL A 150 -1.89 3.12 -1.40
C VAL A 150 -2.24 2.73 0.04
N LEU A 151 -1.83 1.54 0.48
CA LEU A 151 -1.93 1.12 1.88
C LEU A 151 -0.78 1.69 2.69
N LYS A 152 -1.10 2.31 3.82
CA LYS A 152 -0.16 2.92 4.75
C LYS A 152 -0.52 2.57 6.18
N VAL A 153 0.49 2.40 7.03
CA VAL A 153 0.30 2.47 8.48
C VAL A 153 -0.06 3.91 8.88
N ASP A 154 -1.01 4.06 9.79
CA ASP A 154 -1.28 5.35 10.41
C ASP A 154 -0.38 5.57 11.62
N LYS A 155 0.37 6.67 11.63
CA LYS A 155 1.37 6.93 12.67
C LYS A 155 0.78 7.23 14.04
N LYS A 156 -0.55 7.47 14.10
CA LYS A 156 -1.27 7.72 15.34
C LYS A 156 -1.36 6.46 16.19
N ASP A 157 -1.34 5.30 15.56
CA ASP A 157 -1.48 4.01 16.24
C ASP A 157 -0.58 2.98 15.55
N LYS A 158 0.59 2.80 16.16
CA LYS A 158 1.73 2.06 15.62
C LYS A 158 1.75 0.66 16.21
N PRO A 159 2.32 -0.33 15.50
CA PRO A 159 2.46 -1.65 16.07
C PRO A 159 3.39 -1.63 17.29
N GLN A 160 3.04 -2.46 18.27
CA GLN A 160 3.96 -2.79 19.36
C GLN A 160 5.21 -3.44 18.77
N LYS A 161 6.39 -3.09 19.30
CA LYS A 161 7.64 -3.69 18.83
C LYS A 161 7.64 -5.19 19.10
N SER A 162 7.97 -5.96 18.08
CA SER A 162 8.16 -7.40 18.20
C SER A 162 9.45 -7.70 18.95
N TYR A 163 9.40 -8.73 19.80
CA TYR A 163 10.58 -9.31 20.42
C TYR A 163 11.48 -10.02 19.38
N TYR A 164 10.90 -10.40 18.24
CA TYR A 164 11.60 -11.05 17.15
C TYR A 164 12.11 -10.03 16.12
N ASP A 165 13.28 -10.28 15.56
CA ASP A 165 13.89 -9.45 14.51
C ASP A 165 14.87 -10.29 13.70
N LEU A 166 14.72 -10.30 12.37
CA LEU A 166 15.59 -11.09 11.50
C LEU A 166 17.04 -10.57 11.47
N GLU A 167 17.26 -9.30 11.82
CA GLU A 167 18.58 -8.69 11.90
C GLU A 167 19.13 -8.67 13.35
N GLN A 168 18.37 -9.19 14.32
CA GLN A 168 18.72 -9.26 15.74
C GLN A 168 19.15 -7.91 16.35
N LYS A 169 18.53 -6.81 15.89
CA LYS A 169 18.85 -5.45 16.35
C LYS A 169 18.19 -5.12 17.69
N ASP A 170 18.83 -4.25 18.47
CA ASP A 170 18.30 -3.69 19.71
C ASP A 170 17.91 -4.74 20.77
N GLY A 171 18.67 -5.84 20.88
CA GLY A 171 18.43 -6.91 21.86
C GLY A 171 17.25 -7.83 21.54
N ARG A 172 16.66 -7.71 20.33
CA ARG A 172 15.65 -8.62 19.79
C ARG A 172 16.31 -9.88 19.24
N ILE A 173 15.56 -10.98 19.20
CA ILE A 173 16.10 -12.30 18.83
C ILE A 173 15.57 -12.78 17.48
N PHE A 174 16.32 -13.68 16.85
CA PHE A 174 15.83 -14.36 15.65
C PHE A 174 14.65 -15.29 16.04
N PRO A 175 13.56 -15.37 15.25
CA PRO A 175 12.46 -16.28 15.52
C PRO A 175 12.92 -17.74 15.55
N PRO A 176 12.40 -18.58 16.47
CA PRO A 176 12.81 -19.97 16.55
C PRO A 176 12.40 -20.72 15.28
N ILE A 177 13.36 -21.41 14.65
CA ILE A 177 13.07 -22.35 13.57
C ILE A 177 12.96 -23.72 14.24
N ILE A 178 11.74 -24.27 14.28
CA ILE A 178 11.42 -25.55 14.91
C ILE A 178 11.23 -26.61 13.82
#